data_AF-A0AA90NVA3-F1
#
_entry.id   AF-A0AA90NVA3-F1
#
_cell.length_a   1.000
_cell.length_b   1.000
_cell.length_c   1.000
_cell.angle_alpha   90.00
_cell.angle_beta   90.00
_cell.angle_gamma   90.00
#
_symmetry.space_group_name_H-M   'P 1'
#
loop_
_entity.id
_entity.type
_entity.pdbx_description
1 polymer ?
#
loop_
_entity_poly.entity_id
_entity_poly.type
_entity_poly.pdbx_seq_one_letter_code
_entity_poly.pdbx_strand_id
1 'polypeptide(L)'
;MKKYKKRIILGVGVLLCTLSLLFVSNHLDNQKIEEQIQALMDESSEVSDLYEVIAVSVRTDNKTIKVQVPMEEKRQNEIAHSMSLIAQKHGMEDYEIKVSAIKDGETIVN
;
A
#
# COMPACT_ATOMS: atom_id res chain seq x y z
N MET A 1 40.29 -35.93 -3.24
CA MET A 1 39.49 -34.80 -3.77
C MET A 1 37.98 -35.06 -3.97
N LYS A 2 37.46 -36.32 -4.02
CA LYS A 2 36.03 -36.58 -4.29
C LYS A 2 35.03 -36.08 -3.20
N LYS A 3 35.42 -36.06 -1.92
CA LYS A 3 34.52 -35.67 -0.80
C LYS A 3 34.19 -34.17 -0.76
N TYR A 4 35.13 -33.31 -1.17
CA TYR A 4 34.95 -31.85 -1.15
C TYR A 4 33.96 -31.37 -2.22
N LYS A 5 34.00 -31.96 -3.43
CA LYS A 5 33.06 -31.63 -4.51
C LYS A 5 31.60 -31.92 -4.13
N LYS A 6 31.33 -33.01 -3.42
CA LYS A 6 29.97 -33.34 -2.93
C LYS A 6 29.43 -32.32 -1.92
N ARG A 7 30.28 -31.81 -1.01
CA ARG A 7 29.88 -30.80 -0.01
C ARG A 7 29.60 -29.43 -0.64
N ILE A 8 30.37 -29.04 -1.66
CA ILE A 8 30.17 -27.79 -2.38
C ILE A 8 28.84 -27.82 -3.15
N ILE A 9 28.54 -28.90 -3.86
CA ILE A 9 27.27 -29.05 -4.60
C ILE A 9 26.07 -29.03 -3.65
N LEU A 10 26.18 -29.69 -2.48
CA LEU A 10 25.12 -29.67 -1.47
C LEU A 10 24.91 -28.26 -0.90
N GLY A 11 25.99 -27.54 -0.59
CA GLY A 11 25.93 -26.18 -0.07
C GLY A 11 25.33 -25.18 -1.07
N VAL A 12 25.72 -25.27 -2.35
CA VAL A 12 25.19 -24.41 -3.42
C VAL A 12 23.70 -24.71 -3.68
N GLY A 13 23.28 -25.97 -3.64
CA GLY A 13 21.87 -26.34 -3.79
C GLY A 13 20.98 -25.79 -2.67
N VAL A 14 21.43 -25.85 -1.42
CA VAL A 14 20.71 -25.27 -0.27
C VAL A 14 20.67 -23.73 -0.38
N LEU A 15 21.76 -23.11 -0.83
CA LEU A 15 21.82 -21.66 -1.01
C LEU A 15 20.85 -21.18 -2.10
N LEU A 16 20.76 -21.89 -3.23
CA LEU A 16 19.81 -21.56 -4.29
C LEU A 16 18.36 -21.75 -3.85
N CYS A 17 18.07 -22.80 -3.08
CA CYS A 17 16.72 -23.07 -2.58
C CYS A 17 16.24 -21.99 -1.60
N THR A 18 17.12 -21.57 -0.69
CA THR A 18 16.84 -20.47 0.25
C THR A 18 16.68 -19.12 -0.47
N LEU A 19 17.48 -18.85 -1.50
CA LEU A 19 17.34 -17.66 -2.33
C LEU A 19 15.97 -17.62 -3.03
N SER A 20 15.54 -18.73 -3.64
CA SER A 20 14.24 -18.83 -4.31
C SER A 20 13.07 -18.62 -3.34
N LEU A 21 13.15 -19.17 -2.11
CA LEU A 21 12.12 -18.97 -1.09
C LEU A 21 12.01 -17.51 -0.64
N LEU A 22 13.14 -16.79 -0.55
CA LEU A 22 13.14 -15.36 -0.25
C LEU A 22 12.51 -14.53 -1.37
N PHE A 23 12.83 -14.84 -2.63
CA PHE A 23 12.23 -14.17 -3.79
C PHE A 23 10.72 -14.40 -3.87
N VAL A 24 10.27 -15.64 -3.67
CA VAL A 24 8.84 -15.98 -3.69
C VAL A 24 8.09 -15.32 -2.53
N SER A 25 8.68 -15.27 -1.33
CA SER A 25 8.07 -14.60 -0.18
C SER A 25 7.92 -13.10 -0.42
N ASN A 26 8.98 -12.43 -0.88
CA ASN A 26 8.92 -11.00 -1.20
C ASN A 26 7.89 -10.70 -2.31
N HIS A 27 7.72 -11.60 -3.27
CA HIS A 27 6.73 -11.43 -4.33
C HIS A 27 5.29 -11.56 -3.80
N LEU A 28 5.03 -12.56 -2.96
CA LEU A 28 3.73 -12.75 -2.31
C LEU A 28 3.36 -11.58 -1.39
N ASP A 29 4.32 -11.06 -0.62
CA ASP A 29 4.10 -9.91 0.26
C ASP A 29 3.75 -8.65 -0.55
N ASN A 30 4.43 -8.42 -1.68
CA ASN A 30 4.10 -7.31 -2.57
C ASN A 30 2.71 -7.46 -3.21
N GLN A 31 2.34 -8.67 -3.67
CA GLN A 31 1.01 -8.93 -4.22
C GLN A 31 -0.09 -8.66 -3.19
N LYS A 32 0.12 -9.11 -1.94
CA LYS A 32 -0.83 -8.87 -0.85
C LYS A 32 -1.05 -7.38 -0.59
N ILE A 33 0.00 -6.57 -0.61
CA ILE A 33 -0.09 -5.12 -0.44
C ILE A 33 -0.86 -4.48 -1.60
N GLU A 34 -0.61 -4.90 -2.84
CA GLU A 34 -1.35 -4.41 -4.02
C GLU A 34 -2.85 -4.74 -3.92
N GLU A 35 -3.20 -5.96 -3.53
CA GLU A 35 -4.60 -6.37 -3.31
C GLU A 35 -5.29 -5.55 -2.23
N GLN A 36 -4.60 -5.28 -1.10
CA GLN A 36 -5.13 -4.44 -0.03
C GLN A 36 -5.36 -2.99 -0.49
N ILE A 37 -4.41 -2.43 -1.25
CA ILE A 37 -4.54 -1.08 -1.82
C ILE A 37 -5.72 -1.01 -2.78
N GLN A 38 -5.88 -2.02 -3.64
CA GLN A 38 -6.99 -2.05 -4.59
C GLN A 38 -8.34 -2.16 -3.88
N ALA A 39 -8.46 -3.05 -2.89
CA ALA A 39 -9.68 -3.18 -2.09
C ALA A 39 -9.99 -1.90 -1.30
N LEU A 40 -8.96 -1.19 -0.80
CA LEU A 40 -9.10 0.12 -0.20
C LEU A 40 -9.60 1.14 -1.22
N MET A 41 -9.03 1.20 -2.43
CA MET A 41 -9.46 2.14 -3.47
C MET A 41 -10.93 1.90 -3.85
N ASP A 42 -11.32 0.65 -4.07
CA ASP A 42 -12.68 0.26 -4.44
C ASP A 42 -13.69 0.68 -3.36
N GLU A 43 -13.41 0.40 -2.07
CA GLU A 43 -14.30 0.78 -0.97
C GLU A 43 -14.25 2.28 -0.65
N SER A 44 -13.10 2.93 -0.86
CA SER A 44 -12.95 4.38 -0.71
C SER A 44 -13.70 5.17 -1.77
N SER A 45 -14.09 4.55 -2.89
CA SER A 45 -14.89 5.20 -3.93
C SER A 45 -16.24 5.68 -3.41
N GLU A 46 -16.90 4.90 -2.54
CA GLU A 46 -18.20 5.28 -1.96
C GLU A 46 -18.09 6.53 -1.09
N VAL A 47 -17.02 6.62 -0.29
CA VAL A 47 -16.72 7.80 0.52
C VAL A 47 -16.29 8.96 -0.38
N SER A 48 -15.56 8.68 -1.45
CA SER A 48 -15.10 9.69 -2.40
C SER A 48 -16.27 10.40 -3.08
N ASP A 49 -17.29 9.65 -3.48
CA ASP A 49 -18.52 10.20 -4.06
C ASP A 49 -19.34 11.00 -3.05
N LEU A 50 -19.35 10.59 -1.77
CA LEU A 50 -20.12 11.27 -0.71
C LEU A 50 -19.53 12.63 -0.30
N TYR A 51 -18.20 12.78 -0.38
CA TYR A 51 -17.47 13.98 0.08
C TYR A 51 -16.76 14.73 -1.05
N GLU A 52 -17.08 14.43 -2.31
CA GLU A 52 -16.46 15.03 -3.49
C GLU A 52 -14.91 14.98 -3.44
N VAL A 53 -14.36 13.84 -3.01
CA VAL A 53 -12.91 13.63 -2.96
C VAL A 53 -12.34 13.68 -4.37
N ILE A 54 -11.32 14.51 -4.58
CA ILE A 54 -10.69 14.74 -5.88
C ILE A 54 -9.76 13.57 -6.23
N ALA A 55 -9.00 13.07 -5.26
CA ALA A 55 -8.08 11.96 -5.47
C ALA A 55 -7.72 11.24 -4.16
N VAL A 56 -7.55 9.92 -4.25
CA VAL A 56 -6.95 9.09 -3.19
C VAL A 56 -5.68 8.46 -3.75
N SER A 57 -4.59 8.52 -2.99
CA SER A 57 -3.32 7.90 -3.37
C SER A 57 -2.69 7.20 -2.18
N VAL A 58 -2.14 6.01 -2.41
CA VAL A 58 -1.46 5.24 -1.37
C VAL A 58 0.04 5.24 -1.65
N ARG A 59 0.81 5.65 -0.65
CA ARG A 59 2.27 5.63 -0.65
C ARG A 59 2.75 4.56 0.33
N THR A 60 3.29 3.47 -0.21
CA THR A 60 3.76 2.31 0.57
C THR A 60 5.13 2.53 1.20
N ASP A 61 5.95 3.43 0.63
CA ASP A 61 7.28 3.80 1.11
C ASP A 61 7.26 4.42 2.50
N ASN A 62 6.27 5.27 2.76
CA ASN A 62 6.09 5.96 4.03
C ASN A 62 4.75 5.63 4.72
N LYS A 63 4.08 4.56 4.26
CA LYS A 63 2.78 4.09 4.76
C LYS A 63 1.79 5.24 4.94
N THR A 64 1.57 6.03 3.89
CA THR A 64 0.66 7.18 3.93
C THR A 64 -0.45 7.01 2.90
N ILE A 65 -1.70 7.21 3.32
CA ILE A 65 -2.85 7.36 2.42
C ILE A 65 -3.14 8.86 2.32
N LYS A 66 -2.91 9.45 1.15
CA LYS A 66 -3.24 10.86 0.89
C LYS A 66 -4.60 10.96 0.23
N VAL A 67 -5.44 11.80 0.81
CA VAL A 67 -6.81 12.06 0.34
C VAL A 67 -6.89 13.54 0.03
N GLN A 68 -7.24 13.86 -1.21
CA GLN A 68 -7.32 15.23 -1.72
C GLN A 68 -8.77 15.62 -1.86
N VAL A 69 -9.15 16.74 -1.25
CA VAL A 69 -10.53 17.24 -1.21
C VAL A 69 -10.56 18.68 -1.68
N PRO A 70 -11.70 19.20 -2.16
CA PRO A 70 -11.82 20.59 -2.52
C PRO A 70 -11.61 21.49 -1.30
N MET A 71 -11.08 22.70 -1.55
CA MET A 71 -10.77 23.66 -0.49
C MET A 71 -12.00 24.11 0.31
N GLU A 72 -13.20 24.04 -0.26
CA GLU A 72 -14.45 24.30 0.45
C GLU A 72 -14.85 23.19 1.45
N GLU A 73 -14.26 21.99 1.37
CA GLU A 73 -14.64 20.86 2.22
C GLU A 73 -14.12 21.03 3.65
N LYS A 74 -15.07 21.14 4.58
CA LYS A 74 -14.83 21.37 6.02
C LYS A 74 -14.84 20.07 6.82
N ARG A 75 -15.27 18.95 6.22
CA ARG A 75 -15.39 17.64 6.86
C ARG A 75 -14.12 16.80 6.73
N GLN A 76 -12.95 17.43 6.66
CA GLN A 76 -11.65 16.75 6.55
C GLN A 76 -11.44 15.70 7.66
N ASN A 77 -11.89 15.98 8.88
CA ASN A 77 -11.80 15.04 10.00
C ASN A 77 -12.71 13.82 9.81
N GLU A 78 -13.92 14.00 9.27
CA GLU A 78 -14.86 12.90 9.01
C GLU A 78 -14.37 12.01 7.86
N ILE A 79 -13.76 12.63 6.85
CA ILE A 79 -13.12 11.92 5.73
C ILE A 79 -11.93 11.12 6.24
N ALA A 80 -11.05 11.75 7.03
CA ALA A 80 -9.90 11.06 7.64
C ALA A 80 -10.35 9.85 8.48
N HIS A 81 -11.40 10.03 9.28
CA HIS A 81 -11.96 8.96 10.11
C HIS A 81 -12.57 7.83 9.27
N SER A 82 -13.39 8.16 8.27
CA SER A 82 -13.99 7.16 7.37
C SER A 82 -12.92 6.36 6.63
N MET A 83 -11.90 7.05 6.11
CA MET A 83 -10.75 6.42 5.46
C MET A 83 -9.96 5.54 6.43
N SER A 84 -9.86 5.92 7.70
CA SER A 84 -9.16 5.13 8.72
C SER A 84 -9.87 3.82 9.02
N LEU A 85 -11.20 3.83 9.04
CA LEU A 85 -11.98 2.61 9.23
C LEU A 85 -11.82 1.66 8.04
N ILE A 86 -11.82 2.19 6.82
CA ILE A 86 -11.60 1.40 5.60
C ILE A 86 -10.18 0.81 5.58
N ALA A 87 -9.15 1.61 5.89
CA ALA A 87 -7.77 1.14 5.98
C ALA A 87 -7.61 0.03 7.02
N GLN A 88 -8.19 0.21 8.21
CA GLN A 88 -8.17 -0.82 9.25
C GLN A 88 -8.83 -2.12 8.79
N LYS A 89 -9.99 -2.05 8.13
CA LYS A 89 -10.73 -3.21 7.62
C LYS A 89 -9.88 -4.06 6.65
N HIS A 90 -9.03 -3.42 5.86
CA HIS A 90 -8.14 -4.08 4.90
C HIS A 90 -6.75 -4.42 5.46
N GLY A 91 -6.53 -4.25 6.77
CA GLY A 91 -5.27 -4.58 7.43
C GLY A 91 -4.14 -3.58 7.13
N MET A 92 -4.49 -2.32 6.88
CA MET A 92 -3.58 -1.18 6.64
C MET A 92 -3.64 -0.19 7.82
N GLU A 93 -3.85 -0.69 9.03
CA GLU A 93 -4.01 0.09 10.26
C GLU A 93 -2.76 0.89 10.67
N ASP A 94 -1.60 0.56 10.11
CA ASP A 94 -0.34 1.25 10.31
C ASP A 94 -0.10 2.39 9.29
N TYR A 95 -1.04 2.62 8.37
CA TYR A 95 -0.96 3.72 7.41
C TYR A 95 -1.51 5.02 8.01
N GLU A 96 -0.74 6.10 7.88
CA GLU A 96 -1.16 7.45 8.26
C GLU A 96 -2.08 8.06 7.19
N ILE A 97 -3.23 8.60 7.59
CA ILE A 97 -4.15 9.27 6.66
C ILE A 97 -3.93 10.77 6.68
N LYS A 98 -3.63 11.33 5.51
CA LYS A 98 -3.44 12.77 5.31
C LYS A 98 -4.50 13.29 4.37
N VAL A 99 -5.46 14.02 4.93
CA VAL A 99 -6.44 14.77 4.16
C VAL A 99 -5.85 16.15 3.85
N SER A 100 -5.82 16.53 2.59
CA SER A 100 -5.32 17.83 2.14
C SER A 100 -6.36 18.49 1.24
N ALA A 101 -6.69 19.74 1.57
CA ALA A 101 -7.47 20.59 0.69
C ALA A 101 -6.60 21.09 -0.47
N ILE A 102 -7.06 20.89 -1.70
CA ILE A 102 -6.43 21.44 -2.90
C ILE A 102 -7.40 22.34 -3.63
N LYS A 103 -6.86 23.30 -4.37
CA LYS A 103 -7.66 24.19 -5.20
C LYS A 103 -7.98 23.49 -6.53
N ASP A 104 -9.21 23.62 -6.99
CA ASP A 104 -9.62 23.03 -8.26
C ASP A 104 -8.73 23.55 -9.40
N GLY A 105 -8.07 22.63 -10.13
CA GLY A 105 -7.07 22.94 -11.16
C GLY A 105 -5.59 23.01 -10.71
N GLU A 106 -5.28 22.80 -9.43
CA GLU A 106 -3.90 22.63 -8.98
C GLU A 106 -3.41 21.23 -9.40
N THR A 107 -2.30 21.18 -10.15
CA THR A 107 -1.83 19.91 -10.74
C THR A 107 -1.40 18.95 -9.63
N ILE A 108 -2.05 17.80 -9.55
CA ILE A 108 -1.68 16.72 -8.64
C ILE A 108 -0.35 16.15 -9.12
N VAL A 109 0.77 16.66 -8.58
CA VAL A 109 2.10 16.14 -8.90
C VAL A 109 2.26 14.81 -8.16
N ASN A 110 2.16 13.72 -8.92
CA ASN A 110 2.27 12.34 -8.46
C ASN A 110 3.68 12.05 -7.90
#